data_AF-A0A520I220-F1
#
_entry.id   AF-A0A520I220-F1
#
_cell.length_a   1.000
_cell.length_b   1.000
_cell.length_c   1.000
_cell.angle_alpha   90.00
_cell.angle_beta   90.00
_cell.angle_gamma   90.00
#
_symmetry.space_group_name_H-M   'P 1'
#
loop_
_entity.id
_entity.type
_entity.pdbx_description
1 polymer ?
#
loop_
_entity_poly.entity_id
_entity_poly.type
_entity_poly.pdbx_seq_one_letter_code
_entity_poly.pdbx_strand_id
1 'polypeptide(L)'
;MYFFNSYQATLKASGQDTDKKQTFYINNGQSVTAKEAYNLLEGRSVSKELMTRDGNKYQAWLQLDFESKDKNNNYEVQQYHERYGYDLEKTLKDYPIKEMDSAEKKSELLGSLQRGNSQIVTMQIDKQDIKYYIDANPRYKTINVRDQQFNPVKREDLVPKTQLPLKDKRKIGAIKEAKNAEKKESQSLKV
;
A
#
# COMPACT_ATOMS: atom_id res chain seq x y z
N MET A 1 -24.29 3.93 -30.05
CA MET A 1 -23.06 4.50 -29.41
C MET A 1 -22.64 3.55 -28.30
N TYR A 2 -21.36 3.21 -28.20
CA TYR A 2 -20.84 2.30 -27.17
C TYR A 2 -20.01 3.08 -26.15
N PHE A 3 -20.05 2.67 -24.88
CA PHE A 3 -19.30 3.27 -23.79
C PHE A 3 -18.47 2.22 -23.05
N PHE A 4 -17.24 2.57 -22.70
CA PHE A 4 -16.37 1.71 -21.91
C PHE A 4 -16.64 1.95 -20.41
N ASN A 5 -17.59 1.22 -19.83
CA ASN A 5 -18.07 1.45 -18.47
C ASN A 5 -17.28 0.67 -17.41
N SER A 6 -16.67 -0.45 -17.78
CA SER A 6 -15.93 -1.31 -16.87
C SER A 6 -15.09 -2.31 -17.64
N TYR A 7 -14.10 -2.89 -16.96
CA TYR A 7 -13.43 -4.11 -17.40
C TYR A 7 -13.24 -5.05 -16.22
N GLN A 8 -13.07 -6.33 -16.52
CA GLN A 8 -12.79 -7.34 -15.53
C GLN A 8 -11.34 -7.81 -15.72
N ALA A 9 -10.59 -7.87 -14.64
CA ALA A 9 -9.24 -8.39 -14.64
C ALA A 9 -9.12 -9.57 -13.69
N THR A 10 -8.33 -10.56 -14.12
CA THR A 10 -8.02 -11.76 -13.33
C THR A 10 -6.50 -11.94 -13.30
N LEU A 11 -5.93 -12.02 -12.11
CA LEU A 11 -4.54 -12.39 -11.89
C LEU A 11 -4.48 -13.87 -11.52
N LYS A 12 -3.75 -14.63 -12.34
CA LYS A 12 -3.52 -16.07 -12.15
C LYS A 12 -2.10 -16.28 -11.65
N ALA A 13 -1.94 -16.96 -10.51
CA ALA A 13 -0.63 -17.35 -10.01
C ALA A 13 -0.33 -18.79 -10.45
N SER A 14 0.82 -19.02 -11.09
CA SER A 14 1.23 -20.36 -11.50
C SER A 14 1.31 -21.29 -10.29
N GLY A 15 0.56 -22.39 -10.32
CA GLY A 15 0.56 -23.41 -9.26
C GLY A 15 -0.28 -23.06 -8.02
N GLN A 16 -1.07 -22.00 -8.04
CA GLN A 16 -2.06 -21.71 -7.01
C GLN A 16 -3.47 -21.72 -7.61
N ASP A 17 -4.39 -22.42 -6.95
CA ASP A 17 -5.79 -22.56 -7.40
C ASP A 17 -6.67 -21.35 -7.01
N THR A 18 -6.06 -20.20 -6.71
CA THR A 18 -6.77 -19.01 -6.22
C THR A 18 -6.58 -17.83 -7.17
N ASP A 19 -7.34 -17.87 -8.26
CA ASP A 19 -7.47 -16.74 -9.18
C ASP A 19 -8.00 -15.50 -8.44
N LYS A 20 -7.29 -14.38 -8.55
CA LYS A 20 -7.77 -13.10 -8.01
C LYS A 20 -8.48 -12.33 -9.10
N LYS A 21 -9.79 -12.16 -8.94
CA LYS A 21 -10.68 -11.54 -9.91
C LYS A 21 -11.34 -10.28 -9.34
N GLN A 22 -11.32 -9.19 -10.12
CA GLN A 22 -11.93 -7.91 -9.76
C GLN A 22 -12.53 -7.25 -11.01
N THR A 23 -13.73 -6.68 -10.86
CA THR A 23 -14.30 -5.76 -11.85
C THR A 23 -13.90 -4.32 -11.50
N PHE A 24 -13.31 -3.61 -12.45
CA PHE A 24 -12.93 -2.21 -12.32
C PHE A 24 -13.88 -1.35 -13.17
N TYR A 25 -14.58 -0.43 -12.52
CA TYR A 25 -15.50 0.49 -13.16
C TYR A 25 -14.76 1.75 -13.65
N ILE A 26 -15.20 2.27 -14.79
CA ILE A 26 -14.67 3.48 -15.42
C ILE A 26 -15.57 4.64 -15.03
N ASN A 27 -15.03 5.56 -14.22
CA ASN A 27 -15.69 6.79 -13.82
C ASN A 27 -14.85 7.95 -14.35
N ASN A 28 -15.49 8.99 -14.91
CA ASN A 28 -14.85 10.14 -15.57
C ASN A 28 -13.69 10.74 -14.74
N GLY A 29 -12.46 10.28 -14.96
CA GLY A 29 -11.23 10.74 -14.31
C GLY A 29 -10.69 9.89 -13.15
N GLN A 30 -11.41 8.85 -12.69
CA GLN A 30 -11.04 8.06 -11.49
C GLN A 30 -10.70 6.59 -11.81
N SER A 31 -10.50 6.28 -13.09
CA SER A 31 -10.34 4.91 -13.57
C SER A 31 -9.00 4.30 -13.17
N VAL A 32 -9.05 3.00 -12.84
CA VAL A 32 -7.87 2.15 -12.66
C VAL A 32 -7.43 1.67 -14.05
N THR A 33 -6.16 1.86 -14.40
CA THR A 33 -5.56 1.31 -15.64
C THR A 33 -5.26 -0.18 -15.50
N ALA A 34 -5.06 -0.90 -16.61
CA ALA A 34 -4.73 -2.33 -16.56
C ALA A 34 -3.49 -2.65 -15.70
N LYS A 35 -2.46 -1.79 -15.72
CA LYS A 35 -1.24 -1.96 -14.90
C LYS A 35 -1.52 -1.72 -13.42
N GLU A 36 -2.32 -0.70 -13.08
CA GLU A 36 -2.76 -0.46 -11.70
C GLU A 36 -3.66 -1.61 -11.20
N ALA A 37 -4.53 -2.17 -12.05
CA ALA A 37 -5.35 -3.34 -11.71
C ALA A 37 -4.50 -4.57 -11.40
N TYR A 38 -3.44 -4.83 -12.17
CA TYR A 38 -2.46 -5.86 -11.85
C TYR A 38 -1.83 -5.63 -10.46
N ASN A 39 -1.40 -4.40 -10.18
CA ASN A 39 -0.80 -4.06 -8.89
C ASN A 39 -1.78 -4.26 -7.72
N LEU A 40 -3.03 -3.83 -7.87
CA LEU A 40 -4.10 -4.03 -6.89
C LEU A 40 -4.40 -5.52 -6.67
N LEU A 41 -4.47 -6.32 -7.74
CA LEU A 41 -4.70 -7.77 -7.67
C LEU A 41 -3.52 -8.52 -7.03
N GLU A 42 -2.28 -8.04 -7.18
CA GLU A 42 -1.15 -8.59 -6.42
C GLU A 42 -1.22 -8.22 -4.92
N GLY A 43 -2.03 -7.23 -4.54
CA GLY A 43 -2.20 -6.76 -3.16
C GLY A 43 -1.44 -5.46 -2.85
N ARG A 44 -0.81 -4.85 -3.85
CA ARG A 44 -0.16 -3.54 -3.73
C ARG A 44 -1.20 -2.41 -3.72
N SER A 45 -0.77 -1.24 -3.29
CA SER A 45 -1.64 -0.06 -3.21
C SER A 45 -1.41 0.91 -4.36
N VAL A 46 -2.46 1.59 -4.83
CA VAL A 46 -2.39 2.57 -5.92
C VAL A 46 -2.96 3.91 -5.46
N SER A 47 -2.25 5.01 -5.65
CA SER A 47 -2.71 6.37 -5.38
C SER A 47 -3.52 6.89 -6.55
N LYS A 48 -4.74 7.37 -6.29
CA LYS A 48 -5.64 7.96 -7.29
C LYS A 48 -6.19 9.30 -6.81
N GLU A 49 -6.41 10.19 -7.77
CA GLU A 49 -7.30 11.32 -7.60
C GLU A 49 -8.75 10.80 -7.69
N LEU A 50 -9.49 10.94 -6.61
CA LEU A 50 -10.90 10.59 -6.51
C LEU A 50 -11.76 11.85 -6.36
N MET A 51 -13.08 11.69 -6.44
CA MET A 51 -14.04 12.78 -6.24
C MET A 51 -15.03 12.43 -5.14
N THR A 52 -15.31 13.39 -4.26
CA THR A 52 -16.37 13.25 -3.26
C THR A 52 -17.74 13.35 -3.95
N ARG A 53 -18.81 13.02 -3.21
CA ARG A 53 -20.18 13.19 -3.68
C ARG A 53 -20.49 14.64 -4.08
N ASP A 54 -19.84 15.60 -3.43
CA ASP A 54 -20.01 17.04 -3.66
C ASP A 54 -19.16 17.57 -4.84
N GLY A 55 -18.43 16.68 -5.53
CA GLY A 55 -17.60 17.06 -6.69
C GLY A 55 -16.17 17.49 -6.35
N ASN A 56 -15.78 17.47 -5.08
CA ASN A 56 -14.44 17.88 -4.67
C ASN A 56 -13.42 16.77 -4.94
N LYS A 57 -12.31 17.12 -5.59
CA LYS A 57 -11.20 16.19 -5.84
C LYS A 57 -10.37 15.98 -4.57
N TYR A 58 -9.90 14.76 -4.36
CA TYR A 58 -8.99 14.41 -3.26
C TYR A 58 -8.08 13.24 -3.65
N GLN A 59 -6.91 13.13 -3.02
CA GLN A 59 -6.02 12.00 -3.21
C GLN A 59 -6.31 10.89 -2.19
N ALA A 60 -6.30 9.64 -2.66
CA ALA A 60 -6.39 8.47 -1.80
C ALA A 60 -5.60 7.30 -2.36
N TRP A 61 -5.01 6.51 -1.46
CA TRP A 61 -4.49 5.20 -1.80
C TRP A 61 -5.60 4.15 -1.75
N LEU A 62 -5.65 3.30 -2.75
CA LEU A 62 -6.58 2.19 -2.88
C LEU A 62 -5.82 0.88 -2.67
N GLN A 63 -6.40 -0.04 -1.90
CA GLN A 63 -5.90 -1.40 -1.72
C GLN A 63 -7.09 -2.37 -1.69
N LEU A 64 -6.95 -3.54 -2.32
CA LEU A 64 -7.98 -4.57 -2.22
C LEU A 64 -7.86 -5.32 -0.89
N ASP A 65 -9.00 -5.50 -0.22
CA ASP A 65 -9.14 -6.41 0.90
C ASP A 65 -9.52 -7.80 0.37
N PHE A 66 -8.59 -8.74 0.42
CA PHE A 66 -8.84 -10.10 -0.06
C PHE A 66 -9.63 -10.97 0.93
N GLU A 67 -9.87 -10.49 2.16
CA GLU A 67 -10.66 -11.18 3.17
C GLU A 67 -12.16 -10.85 3.08
N SER A 68 -12.51 -9.76 2.39
CA SER A 68 -13.87 -9.21 2.35
C SER A 68 -14.38 -9.05 0.92
N LYS A 69 -15.66 -9.39 0.70
CA LYS A 69 -16.35 -9.26 -0.60
C LYS A 69 -17.54 -8.33 -0.50
N ASP A 70 -17.72 -7.49 -1.51
CA ASP A 70 -18.90 -6.66 -1.65
C ASP A 70 -20.11 -7.44 -2.20
N LYS A 71 -21.26 -6.75 -2.32
CA LYS A 71 -22.51 -7.32 -2.85
C LYS A 71 -22.41 -7.84 -4.29
N ASN A 72 -21.40 -7.40 -5.04
CA ASN A 72 -21.15 -7.77 -6.42
C ASN A 72 -20.03 -8.84 -6.54
N ASN A 73 -19.63 -9.44 -5.43
CA ASN A 73 -18.54 -10.41 -5.33
C ASN A 73 -17.16 -9.86 -5.76
N ASN A 74 -16.98 -8.54 -5.74
CA ASN A 74 -15.69 -7.89 -5.86
C ASN A 74 -15.02 -7.82 -4.49
N TYR A 75 -13.68 -7.78 -4.46
CA TYR A 75 -12.95 -7.44 -3.24
C TYR A 75 -13.30 -6.03 -2.79
N GLU A 76 -13.50 -5.86 -1.48
CA GLU A 76 -13.68 -4.54 -0.92
C GLU A 76 -12.43 -3.67 -1.15
N VAL A 77 -12.64 -2.37 -1.34
CA VAL A 77 -11.54 -1.42 -1.59
C VAL A 77 -11.31 -0.60 -0.32
N GLN A 78 -10.18 -0.83 0.34
CA GLN A 78 -9.70 0.02 1.42
C GLN A 78 -9.15 1.32 0.84
N GLN A 79 -9.53 2.44 1.43
CA GLN A 79 -9.11 3.77 1.00
C GLN A 79 -8.36 4.50 2.12
N TYR A 80 -7.18 5.01 1.80
CA TYR A 80 -6.36 5.78 2.73
C TYR A 80 -6.22 7.21 2.20
N HIS A 81 -7.10 8.09 2.65
CA HIS A 81 -7.14 9.49 2.26
C HIS A 81 -5.99 10.28 2.91
N GLU A 82 -5.76 11.52 2.50
CA GLU A 82 -4.69 12.37 3.04
C GLU A 82 -4.70 12.47 4.59
N ARG A 83 -5.89 12.57 5.20
CA ARG A 83 -6.06 12.61 6.67
C ARG A 83 -5.64 11.33 7.37
N TYR A 84 -5.55 10.21 6.64
CA TYR A 84 -4.98 8.97 7.17
C TYR A 84 -3.49 9.16 7.53
N GLY A 85 -2.79 10.08 6.86
CA GLY A 85 -1.44 10.50 7.23
C GLY A 85 -0.34 9.57 6.71
N TYR A 86 -0.55 8.89 5.58
CA TYR A 86 0.52 8.24 4.85
C TYR A 86 1.07 9.22 3.79
N ASP A 87 2.34 9.57 3.95
CA ASP A 87 3.09 10.41 3.01
C ASP A 87 4.24 9.58 2.46
N LEU A 88 4.15 9.22 1.17
CA LEU A 88 5.14 8.36 0.53
C LEU A 88 6.53 9.00 0.50
N GLU A 89 6.63 10.27 0.12
CA GLU A 89 7.93 10.94 0.01
C GLU A 89 8.61 11.02 1.37
N LYS A 90 7.87 11.43 2.40
CA LYS A 90 8.37 11.48 3.77
C LYS A 90 8.77 10.09 4.26
N THR A 91 8.01 9.07 3.91
CA THR A 91 8.33 7.67 4.25
C THR A 91 9.62 7.21 3.58
N LEU A 92 9.89 7.59 2.33
CA LEU A 92 11.12 7.18 1.64
C LEU A 92 12.38 7.84 2.22
N LYS A 93 12.28 9.06 2.76
CA LYS A 93 13.40 9.77 3.43
C LYS A 93 13.92 9.06 4.67
N ASP A 94 13.13 8.15 5.24
CA ASP A 94 13.51 7.33 6.39
C ASP A 94 14.44 6.16 6.02
N TYR A 95 14.78 5.99 4.73
CA TYR A 95 15.60 4.90 4.20
C TYR A 95 16.80 5.46 3.41
N PRO A 96 17.94 4.76 3.37
CA PRO A 96 19.15 5.23 2.69
C PRO A 96 19.10 5.01 1.17
N ILE A 97 18.03 5.47 0.50
CA ILE A 97 17.75 5.26 -0.93
C ILE A 97 18.43 6.34 -1.77
N LYS A 98 19.39 5.95 -2.63
CA LYS A 98 20.16 6.88 -3.47
C LYS A 98 19.32 7.61 -4.51
N GLU A 99 18.26 6.99 -5.03
CA GLU A 99 17.38 7.61 -6.02
C GLU A 99 16.64 8.84 -5.46
N MET A 100 16.56 8.99 -4.13
CA MET A 100 15.95 10.16 -3.48
C MET A 100 16.81 11.43 -3.56
N ASP A 101 18.11 11.30 -3.85
CA ASP A 101 19.07 12.43 -3.90
C ASP A 101 19.01 13.21 -5.21
N SER A 102 18.42 12.63 -6.26
CA SER A 102 18.23 13.26 -7.57
C SER A 102 16.76 13.62 -7.78
N ALA A 103 16.46 14.87 -8.13
CA ALA A 103 15.10 15.34 -8.34
C ALA A 103 14.35 14.54 -9.43
N GLU A 104 15.04 14.21 -10.52
CA GLU A 104 14.50 13.43 -11.64
C GLU A 104 14.17 11.99 -11.20
N LYS A 105 15.17 11.27 -10.66
CA LYS A 105 15.00 9.89 -10.20
C LYS A 105 13.96 9.76 -9.08
N LYS A 106 13.94 10.73 -8.17
CA LYS A 106 12.93 10.82 -7.10
C LYS A 106 11.53 10.95 -7.68
N SER A 107 11.32 11.84 -8.65
CA SER A 107 10.03 12.03 -9.31
C SER A 107 9.55 10.74 -10.00
N GLU A 108 10.46 10.08 -10.73
CA GLU A 108 10.17 8.79 -11.38
C GLU A 108 9.81 7.70 -10.38
N LEU A 109 10.59 7.59 -9.29
CA LEU A 109 10.36 6.62 -8.22
C LEU A 109 9.00 6.85 -7.56
N LEU A 110 8.70 8.08 -7.15
CA LEU A 110 7.42 8.45 -6.53
C LEU A 110 6.26 8.14 -7.46
N GLY A 111 6.31 8.58 -8.71
CA GLY A 111 5.25 8.32 -9.68
C GLY A 111 5.07 6.83 -10.00
N SER A 112 6.13 6.04 -9.95
CA SER A 112 6.05 4.60 -10.16
C SER A 112 5.41 3.88 -8.97
N LEU A 113 5.82 4.22 -7.74
CA LEU A 113 5.25 3.68 -6.50
C LEU A 113 3.80 4.11 -6.27
N GLN A 114 3.44 5.35 -6.64
CA GLN A 114 2.05 5.84 -6.63
C GLN A 114 1.16 5.04 -7.58
N ARG A 115 1.67 4.59 -8.72
CA ARG A 115 0.95 3.66 -9.61
C ARG A 115 0.91 2.23 -9.07
N GLY A 116 1.45 2.00 -7.87
CA GLY A 116 1.51 0.72 -7.19
C GLY A 116 2.59 -0.22 -7.70
N ASN A 117 3.55 0.26 -8.51
CA ASN A 117 4.63 -0.58 -9.01
C ASN A 117 5.60 -0.98 -7.89
N SER A 118 6.16 -2.19 -7.96
CA SER A 118 7.37 -2.56 -7.22
C SER A 118 8.57 -2.01 -7.98
N GLN A 119 9.46 -1.29 -7.30
CA GLN A 119 10.62 -0.63 -7.91
C GLN A 119 11.92 -1.12 -7.28
N ILE A 120 12.92 -1.35 -8.14
CA ILE A 120 14.29 -1.60 -7.67
C ILE A 120 14.91 -0.26 -7.32
N VAL A 121 15.46 -0.17 -6.11
CA VAL A 121 16.20 0.99 -5.61
C VAL A 121 17.55 0.57 -5.09
N THR A 122 18.48 1.51 -5.04
CA THR A 122 19.83 1.31 -4.50
C THR A 122 19.88 1.90 -3.10
N MET A 123 20.14 1.06 -2.10
CA MET A 123 20.34 1.49 -0.71
C MET A 123 21.80 1.41 -0.32
N GLN A 124 22.31 2.44 0.36
CA GLN A 124 23.68 2.43 0.91
C GLN A 124 23.67 1.94 2.36
N ILE A 125 24.16 0.73 2.60
CA ILE A 125 24.23 0.08 3.92
C ILE A 125 25.68 -0.30 4.18
N ASP A 126 26.25 0.09 5.33
CA ASP A 126 27.65 -0.16 5.68
C ASP A 126 28.65 0.21 4.55
N LYS A 127 28.37 1.33 3.87
CA LYS A 127 29.12 1.85 2.71
C LYS A 127 29.07 0.97 1.45
N GLN A 128 28.23 -0.06 1.42
CA GLN A 128 27.97 -0.88 0.24
C GLN A 128 26.64 -0.49 -0.40
N ASP A 129 26.60 -0.55 -1.73
CA ASP A 129 25.40 -0.33 -2.51
C ASP A 129 24.69 -1.66 -2.76
N ILE A 130 23.51 -1.82 -2.18
CA ILE A 130 22.71 -3.03 -2.30
C ILE A 130 21.36 -2.68 -2.93
N LYS A 131 20.91 -3.50 -3.88
CA LYS A 131 19.63 -3.33 -4.57
C LYS A 131 18.51 -4.04 -3.83
N TYR A 132 17.41 -3.34 -3.59
CA TYR A 132 16.18 -3.87 -3.00
C TYR A 132 14.97 -3.54 -3.87
N TYR A 133 13.93 -4.36 -3.76
CA TYR A 133 12.62 -4.05 -4.29
C TYR A 133 11.80 -3.33 -3.22
N ILE A 134 11.12 -2.25 -3.58
CA ILE A 134 10.22 -1.51 -2.70
C ILE A 134 8.86 -1.26 -3.32
N ASP A 135 7.82 -1.24 -2.49
CA ASP A 135 6.46 -0.84 -2.86
C ASP A 135 5.76 -0.13 -1.69
N ALA A 136 4.76 0.69 -2.01
CA ALA A 136 4.05 1.50 -1.03
C ALA A 136 3.14 0.66 -0.12
N ASN A 137 3.18 0.90 1.19
CA ASN A 137 2.33 0.24 2.18
C ASN A 137 1.56 1.26 3.04
N PRO A 138 0.52 1.90 2.49
CA PRO A 138 -0.29 2.86 3.20
C PRO A 138 -0.91 2.29 4.47
N ARG A 139 -1.39 1.03 4.46
CA ARG A 139 -2.01 0.36 5.63
C ARG A 139 -1.18 0.45 6.91
N TYR A 140 0.15 0.36 6.79
CA TYR A 140 1.08 0.46 7.91
C TYR A 140 1.91 1.74 7.91
N LYS A 141 1.57 2.70 7.05
CA LYS A 141 2.25 3.99 6.87
C LYS A 141 3.76 3.83 6.67
N THR A 142 4.14 2.86 5.84
CA THR A 142 5.54 2.47 5.57
C THR A 142 5.68 2.06 4.09
N ILE A 143 6.86 1.60 3.71
CA ILE A 143 7.06 0.80 2.49
C ILE A 143 7.32 -0.66 2.85
N ASN A 144 7.02 -1.56 1.91
CA ASN A 144 7.55 -2.91 1.93
C ASN A 144 8.93 -2.90 1.30
N VAL A 145 9.87 -3.67 1.86
CA VAL A 145 11.22 -3.85 1.30
C VAL A 145 11.48 -5.34 1.14
N ARG A 146 12.01 -5.74 -0.02
CA ARG A 146 12.34 -7.12 -0.35
C ARG A 146 13.75 -7.22 -0.95
N ASP A 147 14.46 -8.28 -0.60
CA ASP A 147 15.77 -8.61 -1.19
C ASP A 147 15.62 -9.14 -2.63
N GLN A 148 16.74 -9.53 -3.25
CA GLN A 148 16.75 -10.06 -4.61
C GLN A 148 16.05 -11.42 -4.76
N GLN A 149 15.88 -12.13 -3.65
CA GLN A 149 15.16 -13.40 -3.55
C GLN A 149 13.68 -13.19 -3.18
N PHE A 150 13.23 -11.92 -3.15
CA PHE A 150 11.88 -11.49 -2.75
C PHE A 150 11.52 -11.76 -1.29
N ASN A 151 12.50 -12.02 -0.41
CA ASN A 151 12.25 -12.16 1.02
C ASN A 151 12.02 -10.77 1.64
N PRO A 152 11.08 -10.62 2.60
CA PRO A 152 10.89 -9.38 3.32
C PRO A 152 12.12 -8.97 4.12
N VAL A 153 12.49 -7.70 4.04
CA VAL A 153 13.60 -7.10 4.81
C VAL A 153 13.03 -6.13 5.82
N LYS A 154 13.48 -6.23 7.08
CA LYS A 154 13.01 -5.34 8.15
C LYS A 154 13.71 -3.99 8.05
N ARG A 155 13.01 -2.92 8.43
CA ARG A 155 13.59 -1.56 8.44
C ARG A 155 14.80 -1.48 9.36
N GLU A 156 14.80 -2.19 10.47
CA GLU A 156 15.89 -2.20 11.45
C GLU A 156 17.20 -2.77 10.89
N ASP A 157 17.13 -3.58 9.83
CA ASP A 157 18.30 -4.16 9.15
C ASP A 157 18.85 -3.21 8.08
N LEU A 158 18.09 -2.18 7.70
CA LEU A 158 18.42 -1.22 6.63
C LEU A 158 18.90 0.13 7.18
N VAL A 159 18.53 0.46 8.42
CA VAL A 159 18.78 1.77 9.03
C VAL A 159 19.53 1.57 10.35
N PRO A 160 20.69 2.23 10.56
CA PRO A 160 21.41 2.16 11.83
C PRO A 160 20.50 2.56 13.01
N LYS A 161 20.60 1.83 14.14
CA LYS A 161 19.73 2.03 15.32
C LYS A 161 19.72 3.46 15.88
N THR A 162 20.75 4.25 15.59
CA THR A 162 20.89 5.67 15.98
C THR A 162 19.97 6.63 15.21
N GLN A 163 19.38 6.22 14.09
CA GLN A 163 18.47 7.04 13.27
C GLN A 163 16.99 6.61 13.38
N LEU A 164 16.69 5.57 14.17
CA LEU A 164 15.30 5.18 14.43
C LEU A 164 14.66 6.24 15.35
N PRO A 165 13.52 6.85 14.97
CA PRO A 165 12.80 7.70 15.90
C PRO A 165 12.43 6.87 17.13
N LEU A 166 12.70 7.42 18.32
CA LEU A 166 12.29 6.83 19.60
C LEU A 166 10.79 6.55 19.55
N LYS A 167 10.40 5.30 19.29
CA LYS A 167 9.01 4.86 19.40
C LYS A 167 8.60 5.04 20.86
N ASP A 168 7.82 6.08 21.12
CA ASP A 168 7.16 6.31 22.39
C ASP A 168 6.38 5.03 22.76
N LYS A 169 6.88 4.28 23.75
CA LYS A 169 6.33 2.99 24.19
C LYS A 169 4.89 3.06 24.70
N ARG A 170 4.28 4.25 24.75
CA ARG A 170 2.95 4.53 25.29
C ARG A 170 1.79 4.06 24.42
N LYS A 171 1.97 3.83 23.10
CA LYS A 171 0.85 3.40 22.22
C LYS A 171 0.63 1.89 22.13
N ILE A 172 1.61 1.06 22.50
CA ILE A 172 1.46 -0.41 22.42
C ILE A 172 0.64 -0.94 23.62
N GLY A 173 0.70 -0.28 24.77
CA GLY A 173 -0.11 -0.62 25.95
C GLY A 173 -1.62 -0.39 25.73
N ALA A 174 -1.98 0.77 25.17
CA ALA A 174 -3.38 1.13 24.93
C ALA A 174 -4.09 0.22 23.91
N ILE A 175 -3.36 -0.31 22.90
CA ILE A 175 -3.94 -1.23 21.90
C ILE A 175 -4.19 -2.63 22.50
N LYS A 176 -3.39 -3.05 23.50
CA LYS A 176 -3.62 -4.32 24.21
C LYS A 176 -4.79 -4.23 25.19
N GLU A 177 -4.99 -3.09 25.84
CA GLU A 177 -6.11 -2.87 26.76
C GLU A 177 -7.44 -2.74 26.01
N ALA A 178 -7.49 -2.02 24.87
CA ALA A 178 -8.69 -1.92 24.05
C ALA A 178 -9.14 -3.29 23.46
N LYS A 179 -8.19 -4.11 22.99
CA LYS A 179 -8.49 -5.47 22.48
C LYS A 179 -8.98 -6.44 23.57
N ASN A 180 -8.63 -6.21 24.84
CA ASN A 180 -9.11 -7.03 25.96
C ASN A 180 -10.48 -6.57 26.47
N ALA A 181 -10.81 -5.29 26.34
CA ALA A 181 -12.13 -4.76 26.67
C ALA A 181 -13.21 -5.26 25.69
N GLU A 182 -12.95 -5.19 24.37
CA GLU A 182 -13.88 -5.66 23.33
C GLU A 182 -14.14 -7.17 23.40
N LYS A 183 -13.15 -7.96 23.85
CA LYS A 183 -13.30 -9.42 24.05
C LYS A 183 -14.15 -9.78 25.27
N LYS A 184 -14.20 -8.92 26.29
CA LYS A 184 -15.02 -9.13 27.49
C LYS A 184 -16.48 -8.73 27.27
N GLU A 185 -16.73 -7.66 26.52
CA GLU A 185 -18.10 -7.22 26.18
C GLU A 185 -18.80 -8.21 25.25
N SER A 186 -18.12 -8.73 24.24
CA SER A 186 -18.67 -9.69 23.28
C SER A 186 -18.99 -11.08 23.88
N GLN A 187 -18.46 -11.42 25.06
CA GLN A 187 -18.81 -12.64 25.80
C GLN A 187 -20.01 -12.47 26.74
N SER A 188 -20.37 -11.23 27.09
CA SER A 188 -21.48 -10.94 28.02
C SER A 188 -22.86 -10.82 27.34
N LEU A 189 -22.89 -10.76 25.99
CA LEU A 189 -24.11 -10.60 25.18
C LEU A 189 -24.61 -11.91 24.55
N LYS A 190 -24.02 -13.05 24.92
CA LYS A 190 -24.50 -14.40 24.54
C LYS A 190 -24.96 -15.17 25.79
N VAL A 191 -26.00 -14.67 26.45
CA VAL A 191 -26.88 -15.45 27.34
C VAL A 191 -28.31 -14.99 27.11
#